data_AF-C6T7B7-F1
#
_entry.id   AF-C6T7B7-F1
#
_cell.length_a   1.000
_cell.length_b   1.000
_cell.length_c   1.000
_cell.angle_alpha   90.00
_cell.angle_beta   90.00
_cell.angle_gamma   90.00
#
_symmetry.space_group_name_H-M   'P 1'
#
loop_
_entity.id
_entity.type
_entity.pdbx_description
1 polymer ?
#
loop_
_entity_poly.entity_id
_entity_poly.type
_entity_poly.pdbx_seq_one_letter_code
_entity_poly.pdbx_strand_id
1 'polypeptide(L)'
;MSRLSFRPRPLDIHKKLPIVKSIKDFDDDEAPASTTRNSQLLRAVPEIENEVPQTPSKKLASEIPTPQFVVVDTYERDYSCTFSQPTSYLRARGTRAEIGEFVEYDLDNEDEDWLFEFNEERKILTPETFESLLFKLEVLDHKARERAGLITPTLGSPILVLLRLDTAIEVKLF
;
A
#
# COMPACT_ATOMS: atom_id res chain seq x y z
N MET A 1 -57.63 44.27 35.53
CA MET A 1 -56.95 43.51 34.46
C MET A 1 -55.45 43.81 34.56
N SER A 2 -54.61 42.78 34.70
CA SER A 2 -53.14 42.93 34.73
C SER A 2 -52.56 42.45 33.40
N ARG A 3 -51.66 43.22 32.78
CA ARG A 3 -50.98 42.83 31.53
C ARG A 3 -49.74 42.02 31.87
N LEU A 4 -49.79 40.70 31.67
CA LEU A 4 -48.63 39.81 31.78
C LEU A 4 -47.53 40.28 30.81
N SER A 5 -46.31 40.48 31.33
CA SER A 5 -45.18 40.96 30.52
C SER A 5 -44.43 39.79 29.88
N PHE A 6 -44.65 39.59 28.58
CA PHE A 6 -43.87 38.62 27.80
C PHE A 6 -42.45 39.12 27.55
N ARG A 7 -41.48 38.59 28.32
CA ARG A 7 -40.07 38.64 27.90
C ARG A 7 -39.79 37.45 27.00
N PRO A 8 -39.24 37.63 25.77
CA PRO A 8 -38.88 36.52 24.91
C PRO A 8 -37.71 35.76 25.53
N ARG A 9 -38.01 34.64 26.22
CA ARG A 9 -36.98 33.69 26.64
C ARG A 9 -36.61 32.82 25.41
N PRO A 10 -35.33 32.62 25.05
CA PRO A 10 -34.91 31.91 23.82
C PRO A 10 -35.17 30.40 23.86
N LEU A 11 -35.77 29.72 22.88
CA LEU A 11 -36.18 28.30 23.05
C LEU A 11 -35.01 27.30 23.30
N ASP A 12 -35.22 26.36 24.23
CA ASP A 12 -34.32 25.21 24.45
C ASP A 12 -34.70 24.07 23.50
N ILE A 13 -33.79 23.76 22.57
CA ILE A 13 -33.97 22.77 21.50
C ILE A 13 -33.70 21.31 21.93
N HIS A 14 -33.20 21.08 23.15
CA HIS A 14 -32.98 19.74 23.70
C HIS A 14 -34.07 19.31 24.67
N LYS A 15 -34.92 20.24 25.12
CA LYS A 15 -36.13 19.95 25.88
C LYS A 15 -37.07 19.10 25.01
N LYS A 16 -37.31 17.85 25.42
CA LYS A 16 -38.23 16.95 24.71
C LYS A 16 -39.63 17.57 24.66
N LEU A 17 -40.19 17.65 23.46
CA LEU A 17 -41.58 18.08 23.28
C LEU A 17 -42.52 17.05 23.91
N PRO A 18 -43.58 17.47 24.62
CA PRO A 18 -44.64 16.56 25.04
C PRO A 18 -45.33 16.01 23.79
N ILE A 19 -45.45 14.69 23.71
CA ILE A 19 -46.12 14.00 22.60
C ILE A 19 -47.54 13.67 23.07
N VAL A 20 -48.52 14.34 22.47
CA VAL A 20 -49.94 14.00 22.62
C VAL A 20 -50.19 12.60 22.05
N LYS A 21 -50.82 11.74 22.84
CA LYS A 21 -51.11 10.34 22.48
C LYS A 21 -52.61 10.09 22.30
N SER A 22 -53.46 10.94 22.86
CA SER A 22 -54.91 10.86 22.72
C SER A 22 -55.55 12.24 22.59
N ILE A 23 -56.74 12.31 22.00
CA ILE A 23 -57.50 13.56 21.85
C ILE A 23 -57.89 14.20 23.19
N LYS A 24 -57.83 13.46 24.31
CA LYS A 24 -58.06 13.99 25.66
C LYS A 24 -56.87 14.75 26.24
N ASP A 25 -55.69 14.67 25.62
CA ASP A 25 -54.47 15.32 26.12
C ASP A 25 -54.37 16.79 25.66
N PHE A 26 -55.42 17.35 25.05
CA PHE A 26 -55.49 18.74 24.57
C PHE A 26 -56.19 19.71 25.53
N ASP A 27 -56.84 19.22 26.59
CA ASP A 27 -57.66 20.03 27.50
C ASP A 27 -56.87 20.66 28.68
N ASP A 28 -55.52 20.60 28.67
CA ASP A 28 -54.66 21.12 29.75
C ASP A 28 -53.97 22.43 29.31
N ASP A 29 -54.41 23.54 29.92
CA ASP A 29 -53.92 24.90 29.68
C ASP A 29 -52.49 25.15 30.22
N GLU A 30 -51.81 26.19 29.68
CA GLU A 30 -50.66 26.94 30.26
C GLU A 30 -49.18 26.56 29.88
N ALA A 31 -48.29 27.57 29.78
CA ALA A 31 -46.91 27.53 29.19
C ALA A 31 -45.82 28.14 30.15
N PRO A 32 -44.57 28.61 29.80
CA PRO A 32 -43.61 28.46 28.66
C PRO A 32 -42.07 28.28 29.05
N ALA A 33 -41.08 28.37 28.11
CA ALA A 33 -39.60 28.71 28.24
C ALA A 33 -38.45 27.62 28.45
N SER A 34 -37.09 27.86 28.30
CA SER A 34 -36.19 28.56 27.28
C SER A 34 -34.73 29.05 27.73
N THR A 35 -33.57 28.92 26.98
CA THR A 35 -32.35 29.86 26.89
C THR A 35 -31.25 29.75 25.73
N THR A 36 -30.41 30.81 25.53
CA THR A 36 -29.29 31.20 24.56
C THR A 36 -27.81 30.81 24.91
N ARG A 37 -26.66 31.14 24.21
CA ARG A 37 -26.17 31.47 22.81
C ARG A 37 -24.70 32.09 22.84
N ASN A 38 -23.98 32.19 21.70
CA ASN A 38 -22.65 32.88 21.41
C ASN A 38 -21.38 32.02 21.72
N SER A 39 -20.14 32.20 21.20
CA SER A 39 -19.40 33.24 20.40
C SER A 39 -18.24 32.59 19.56
N GLN A 40 -17.95 32.97 18.30
CA GLN A 40 -16.81 33.82 17.79
C GLN A 40 -15.39 33.56 18.37
N LEU A 41 -14.23 33.69 17.70
CA LEU A 41 -13.70 33.81 16.31
C LEU A 41 -12.19 34.20 16.45
N LEU A 42 -11.20 33.40 16.04
CA LEU A 42 -9.73 33.70 15.92
C LEU A 42 -9.07 32.46 15.27
N ARG A 43 -8.68 32.35 13.99
CA ARG A 43 -7.78 33.08 13.05
C ARG A 43 -6.28 32.67 13.14
N ALA A 44 -5.75 32.25 11.96
CA ALA A 44 -4.36 32.01 11.54
C ALA A 44 -3.82 30.57 11.68
N VAL A 45 -2.96 30.20 10.71
CA VAL A 45 -2.55 28.86 10.21
C VAL A 45 -1.19 29.06 9.51
N PRO A 46 -0.27 28.07 9.33
CA PRO A 46 -0.14 26.72 9.93
C PRO A 46 1.19 26.49 10.67
N GLU A 47 1.18 25.67 11.73
CA GLU A 47 2.24 24.69 11.92
C GLU A 47 1.65 23.32 11.57
N ILE A 48 2.34 22.51 10.77
CA ILE A 48 1.85 21.18 10.34
C ILE A 48 2.27 20.16 11.41
N GLU A 49 1.79 20.38 12.62
CA GLU A 49 1.57 19.31 13.58
C GLU A 49 0.24 18.66 13.19
N ASN A 50 0.19 17.33 13.11
CA ASN A 50 -1.01 16.60 12.67
C ASN A 50 -2.05 16.51 13.81
N GLU A 51 -2.48 17.66 14.32
CA GLU A 51 -3.63 17.77 15.22
C GLU A 51 -4.93 17.52 14.42
N VAL A 52 -5.30 16.25 14.29
CA VAL A 52 -6.64 15.85 13.86
C VAL A 52 -7.65 16.49 14.81
N PRO A 53 -8.63 17.29 14.34
CA PRO A 53 -9.59 17.91 15.24
C PRO A 53 -10.39 16.86 16.01
N GLN A 54 -10.15 16.76 17.32
CA GLN A 54 -10.93 15.88 18.20
C GLN A 54 -12.38 16.39 18.29
N THR A 55 -13.21 15.97 17.34
CA THR A 55 -14.66 16.11 17.46
C THR A 55 -15.15 15.21 18.61
N PRO A 56 -16.00 15.70 19.51
CA PRO A 56 -16.49 14.91 20.64
C PRO A 56 -17.55 13.90 20.16
N SER A 57 -17.10 12.79 19.60
CA SER A 57 -17.91 11.75 18.97
C SER A 57 -18.68 10.92 20.01
N LYS A 58 -19.87 11.38 20.37
CA LYS A 58 -20.84 10.56 21.10
C LYS A 58 -21.47 9.53 20.16
N LYS A 59 -21.05 8.27 20.34
CA LYS A 59 -21.67 6.96 19.96
C LYS A 59 -20.94 6.14 18.90
N LEU A 60 -20.48 4.95 19.33
CA LEU A 60 -20.59 3.66 18.61
C LEU A 60 -20.11 3.62 17.14
N ALA A 61 -18.97 4.23 16.84
CA ALA A 61 -18.14 3.76 15.73
C ALA A 61 -17.15 2.72 16.28
N SER A 62 -17.01 1.57 15.60
CA SER A 62 -15.88 0.67 15.86
C SER A 62 -14.59 1.39 15.47
N GLU A 63 -13.65 1.47 16.41
CA GLU A 63 -12.33 2.05 16.14
C GLU A 63 -11.64 1.28 15.01
N ILE A 64 -11.19 1.98 13.98
CA ILE A 64 -10.51 1.38 12.84
C ILE A 64 -9.07 1.08 13.29
N PRO A 65 -8.60 -0.18 13.26
CA PRO A 65 -7.28 -0.51 13.76
C PRO A 65 -6.18 0.12 12.90
N THR A 66 -5.25 0.81 13.55
CA THR A 66 -4.03 1.32 12.91
C THR A 66 -3.11 0.15 12.52
N PRO A 67 -2.56 0.11 11.29
CA PRO A 67 -1.60 -0.91 10.92
C PRO A 67 -0.31 -0.78 11.75
N GLN A 68 0.27 -1.92 12.13
CA GLN A 68 1.57 -1.98 12.78
C GLN A 68 2.68 -1.96 11.72
N PHE A 69 3.83 -1.39 12.07
CA PHE A 69 5.04 -1.48 11.26
C PHE A 69 6.08 -2.37 11.96
N VAL A 70 7.00 -2.92 11.17
CA VAL A 70 8.11 -3.77 11.64
C VAL A 70 9.40 -3.17 11.08
N VAL A 71 10.45 -3.12 11.90
CA VAL A 71 11.80 -2.78 11.43
C VAL A 71 12.46 -4.05 10.91
N VAL A 72 13.05 -3.99 9.72
CA VAL A 72 13.69 -5.13 9.07
C VAL A 72 15.20 -5.02 9.26
N ASP A 73 15.79 -5.93 10.05
CA ASP A 73 17.21 -5.89 10.42
C ASP A 73 18.18 -6.00 9.22
N THR A 74 17.71 -6.50 8.08
CA THR A 74 18.49 -6.65 6.84
C THR A 74 18.47 -5.39 5.96
N TYR A 75 17.56 -4.44 6.20
CA TYR A 75 17.27 -3.33 5.30
C TYR A 75 18.51 -2.52 4.86
N GLU A 76 19.40 -2.16 5.80
CA GLU A 76 20.62 -1.40 5.52
C GLU A 76 21.71 -2.20 4.75
N ARG A 77 21.56 -3.53 4.66
CA ARG A 77 22.40 -4.41 3.83
C ARG A 77 21.81 -4.58 2.44
N ASP A 78 20.49 -4.74 2.37
CA ASP A 78 19.77 -5.04 1.12
C ASP A 78 19.58 -3.78 0.26
N TYR A 79 19.45 -2.60 0.87
CA TYR A 79 19.22 -1.32 0.19
C TYR A 79 20.38 -0.34 0.37
N SER A 80 21.24 -0.23 -0.64
CA SER A 80 22.34 0.75 -0.64
C SER A 80 21.84 2.19 -0.83
N CYS A 81 22.26 3.10 0.05
CA CYS A 81 21.94 4.53 -0.05
C CYS A 81 22.85 5.25 -1.07
N THR A 82 22.70 4.91 -2.35
CA THR A 82 23.52 5.42 -3.47
C THR A 82 22.87 6.56 -4.26
N PHE A 83 21.61 6.91 -3.96
CA PHE A 83 20.88 7.96 -4.64
C PHE A 83 21.46 9.35 -4.34
N SER A 84 21.87 10.07 -5.39
CA SER A 84 22.27 11.47 -5.32
C SER A 84 21.17 12.36 -5.91
N GLN A 85 20.64 13.28 -5.12
CA GLN A 85 19.53 14.13 -5.55
C GLN A 85 20.00 15.14 -6.62
N PRO A 86 19.43 15.12 -7.84
CA PRO A 86 19.77 16.10 -8.87
C PRO A 86 19.18 17.48 -8.55
N THR A 87 19.81 18.53 -9.08
CA THR A 87 19.37 19.93 -8.95
C THR A 87 18.08 20.28 -9.71
N SER A 88 17.49 19.32 -10.41
CA SER A 88 16.26 19.48 -11.19
C SER A 88 15.35 18.27 -11.03
N TYR A 89 14.05 18.42 -11.30
CA TYR A 89 13.09 17.33 -11.15
C TYR A 89 13.41 16.14 -12.08
N LEU A 90 13.24 14.94 -11.54
CA LEU A 90 13.45 13.68 -12.25
C LEU A 90 12.59 13.63 -13.52
N ARG A 91 13.25 13.41 -14.66
CA ARG A 91 12.58 13.18 -15.95
C ARG A 91 12.71 11.70 -16.29
N ALA A 92 11.68 10.93 -16.01
CA ALA A 92 11.66 9.51 -16.30
C ALA A 92 11.94 9.25 -17.79
N ARG A 93 12.98 8.47 -18.08
CA ARG A 93 13.19 7.77 -19.34
C ARG A 93 12.82 6.29 -19.12
N GLY A 94 12.56 5.56 -20.20
CA GLY A 94 12.23 4.15 -20.11
C GLY A 94 13.43 3.35 -19.58
N THR A 95 13.26 2.73 -18.42
CA THR A 95 14.32 2.05 -17.63
C THR A 95 15.17 1.07 -18.44
N ARG A 96 14.56 0.41 -19.44
CA ARG A 96 15.17 -0.65 -20.26
C ARG A 96 16.17 -0.15 -21.33
N ALA A 97 16.27 1.16 -21.58
CA ALA A 97 17.09 1.68 -22.68
C ALA A 97 18.56 1.93 -22.30
N GLU A 98 18.89 2.00 -21.01
CA GLU A 98 20.19 2.49 -20.52
C GLU A 98 20.88 1.53 -19.53
N ILE A 99 20.24 0.43 -19.12
CA ILE A 99 20.75 -0.53 -18.13
C ILE A 99 21.12 -1.86 -18.82
N GLY A 100 22.41 -1.97 -19.17
CA GLY A 100 23.18 -3.23 -19.30
C GLY A 100 22.60 -4.38 -20.13
N GLU A 101 23.15 -5.57 -19.86
CA GLU A 101 22.49 -6.84 -20.17
C GLU A 101 21.48 -7.10 -19.05
N PHE A 102 20.19 -7.15 -19.38
CA PHE A 102 19.13 -7.38 -18.40
C PHE A 102 18.94 -8.88 -18.18
N VAL A 103 19.16 -9.32 -16.94
CA VAL A 103 18.92 -10.68 -16.46
C VAL A 103 17.68 -10.65 -15.57
N GLU A 104 16.75 -11.59 -15.79
CA GLU A 104 15.46 -11.67 -15.07
C GLU A 104 15.39 -12.90 -14.14
N TYR A 105 16.47 -13.68 -14.07
CA TYR A 105 16.58 -14.86 -13.22
C TYR A 105 17.33 -14.47 -11.95
N ASP A 106 16.65 -14.50 -10.81
CA ASP A 106 17.25 -14.39 -9.48
C ASP A 106 17.47 -15.81 -8.94
N LEU A 107 18.60 -16.10 -8.31
CA LEU A 107 18.81 -17.42 -7.68
C LEU A 107 17.88 -17.60 -6.48
N ASP A 108 17.34 -18.81 -6.30
CA ASP A 108 16.65 -19.19 -5.07
C ASP A 108 17.59 -19.97 -4.11
N ASN A 109 17.05 -20.43 -2.98
CA ASN A 109 17.86 -21.13 -1.98
C ASN A 109 18.42 -22.48 -2.47
N GLU A 110 17.76 -23.18 -3.39
CA GLU A 110 18.26 -24.43 -3.96
C GLU A 110 19.43 -24.15 -4.93
N ASP A 111 19.31 -23.10 -5.74
CA ASP A 111 20.37 -22.62 -6.63
C ASP A 111 21.59 -22.07 -5.86
N GLU A 112 21.37 -21.32 -4.78
CA GLU A 112 22.45 -20.80 -3.91
C GLU A 112 23.23 -21.94 -3.24
N ASP A 113 22.52 -22.91 -2.64
CA ASP A 113 23.14 -24.09 -2.02
C ASP A 113 23.92 -24.91 -3.07
N TRP A 114 23.34 -25.14 -4.26
CA TRP A 114 24.02 -25.83 -5.35
C TRP A 114 25.28 -25.09 -5.84
N LEU A 115 25.21 -23.76 -5.99
CA LEU A 115 26.33 -22.94 -6.43
C LEU A 115 27.46 -22.90 -5.37
N PHE A 116 27.10 -22.95 -4.09
CA PHE A 116 28.05 -23.05 -2.98
C PHE A 116 28.77 -24.40 -3.00
N GLU A 117 28.04 -25.52 -3.14
CA GLU A 117 28.62 -26.86 -3.28
C GLU A 117 29.49 -26.98 -4.54
N PHE A 118 29.00 -26.55 -5.71
CA PHE A 118 29.70 -26.66 -6.99
C PHE A 118 31.06 -25.95 -6.99
N ASN A 119 31.18 -24.84 -6.29
CA ASN A 119 32.41 -24.08 -6.21
C ASN A 119 33.48 -24.77 -5.32
N GLU A 120 33.12 -25.62 -4.35
CA GLU A 120 34.04 -26.26 -3.38
C GLU A 120 35.16 -25.30 -2.89
N GLU A 121 34.77 -24.17 -2.30
CA GLU A 121 35.62 -23.04 -1.84
C GLU A 121 36.39 -22.28 -2.95
N ARG A 122 36.41 -22.77 -4.19
CA ARG A 122 37.04 -22.11 -5.34
C ARG A 122 36.01 -21.21 -6.02
N LYS A 123 36.29 -19.92 -6.14
CA LYS A 123 35.43 -18.96 -6.86
C LYS A 123 35.49 -19.17 -8.38
N ILE A 124 34.93 -20.27 -8.87
CA ILE A 124 34.93 -20.69 -10.28
C ILE A 124 33.80 -19.98 -11.03
N LEU A 125 32.62 -19.87 -10.40
CA LEU A 125 31.43 -19.23 -10.94
C LEU A 125 30.86 -18.27 -9.90
N THR A 126 30.49 -17.04 -10.30
CA THR A 126 29.84 -16.06 -9.43
C THR A 126 28.31 -16.14 -9.59
N PRO A 127 27.51 -15.73 -8.59
CA PRO A 127 26.04 -15.73 -8.68
C PRO A 127 25.53 -15.04 -9.95
N GLU A 128 26.05 -13.84 -10.25
CA GLU A 128 25.61 -13.02 -11.38
C GLU A 128 25.89 -13.70 -12.73
N THR A 129 27.01 -14.45 -12.82
CA THR A 129 27.31 -15.26 -14.01
C THR A 129 26.45 -16.52 -14.12
N PHE A 130 25.99 -17.07 -13.00
CA PHE A 130 25.09 -18.23 -12.97
C PHE A 130 23.65 -17.83 -13.34
N GLU A 131 23.13 -16.75 -12.77
CA GLU A 131 21.88 -16.10 -13.17
C GLU A 131 21.85 -15.79 -14.67
N SER A 132 22.92 -15.18 -15.18
CA SER A 132 23.08 -14.89 -16.61
C SER A 132 23.04 -16.15 -17.48
N LEU A 133 23.63 -17.26 -17.00
CA LEU A 133 23.64 -18.56 -17.70
C LEU A 133 22.23 -19.17 -17.71
N LEU A 134 21.58 -19.27 -16.55
CA LEU A 134 20.24 -19.84 -16.39
C LEU A 134 19.20 -19.07 -17.21
N PHE A 135 19.23 -17.73 -17.14
CA PHE A 135 18.36 -16.87 -17.94
C PHE A 135 18.53 -17.08 -19.45
N LYS A 136 19.78 -17.20 -19.94
CA LYS A 136 20.06 -17.48 -21.36
C LYS A 136 19.54 -18.86 -21.76
N LEU A 137 19.64 -19.88 -20.91
CA LEU A 137 19.10 -21.21 -21.15
C LEU A 137 17.56 -21.22 -21.19
N GLU A 138 16.88 -20.56 -20.26
CA GLU A 138 15.41 -20.43 -20.26
C GLU A 138 14.92 -19.72 -21.53
N VAL A 139 15.57 -18.62 -21.93
CA VAL A 139 15.23 -17.89 -23.17
C VAL A 139 15.44 -18.76 -24.43
N LEU A 140 16.45 -19.63 -24.45
CA LEU A 140 16.69 -20.55 -25.57
C LEU A 140 15.68 -21.70 -25.60
N ASP A 141 15.36 -22.28 -24.45
CA ASP A 141 14.35 -23.34 -24.33
C ASP A 141 12.95 -22.82 -24.69
N HIS A 142 12.58 -21.64 -24.18
CA HIS A 142 11.34 -20.97 -24.55
C HIS A 142 11.26 -20.76 -26.07
N LYS A 143 12.32 -20.24 -26.72
CA LYS A 143 12.38 -20.13 -28.19
C LYS A 143 12.28 -21.48 -28.91
N ALA A 144 12.76 -22.57 -28.33
CA ALA A 144 12.60 -23.91 -28.88
C ALA A 144 11.15 -24.41 -28.76
N ARG A 145 10.49 -24.18 -27.62
CA ARG A 145 9.06 -24.45 -27.38
C ARG A 145 8.16 -23.67 -28.33
N GLU A 146 8.40 -22.37 -28.50
CA GLU A 146 7.67 -21.51 -29.47
C GLU A 146 7.74 -22.10 -30.89
N ARG A 147 8.94 -22.47 -31.34
CA ARG A 147 9.16 -23.10 -32.67
C ARG A 147 8.50 -24.47 -32.81
N ALA A 148 8.35 -25.21 -31.72
CA ALA A 148 7.63 -26.49 -31.68
C ALA A 148 6.10 -26.33 -31.57
N GLY A 149 5.59 -25.10 -31.39
CA GLY A 149 4.17 -24.82 -31.16
C GLY A 149 3.69 -25.18 -29.75
N LEU A 150 4.61 -25.39 -28.79
CA LEU A 150 4.30 -25.81 -27.42
C LEU A 150 4.27 -24.62 -26.45
N ILE A 151 3.32 -23.71 -26.68
CA ILE A 151 3.18 -22.42 -25.97
C ILE A 151 2.25 -22.53 -24.74
N THR A 152 1.89 -23.75 -24.33
CA THR A 152 0.83 -23.96 -23.33
C THR A 152 1.27 -23.49 -21.94
N PRO A 153 0.57 -22.51 -21.31
CA PRO A 153 0.85 -22.12 -19.94
C PRO A 153 0.46 -23.27 -19.00
N THR A 154 1.47 -23.93 -18.45
CA THR A 154 1.35 -25.13 -17.62
C THR A 154 1.36 -24.75 -16.14
N LEU A 155 0.22 -24.25 -15.67
CA LEU A 155 0.07 -23.91 -14.26
C LEU A 155 0.10 -25.19 -13.40
N GLY A 156 1.26 -25.48 -12.78
CA GLY A 156 1.44 -26.58 -11.84
C GLY A 156 1.80 -27.96 -12.43
N SER A 157 2.21 -28.04 -13.71
CA SER A 157 2.81 -29.26 -14.28
C SER A 157 4.22 -28.99 -14.79
N PRO A 158 5.19 -29.90 -14.61
CA PRO A 158 6.57 -29.67 -15.02
C PRO A 158 6.67 -29.41 -16.53
N ILE A 159 7.38 -28.34 -16.89
CA ILE A 159 7.67 -27.98 -18.28
C ILE A 159 8.75 -28.93 -18.81
N LEU A 160 8.51 -29.52 -19.97
CA LEU A 160 9.52 -30.34 -20.64
C LEU A 160 10.51 -29.43 -21.36
N VAL A 161 11.79 -29.55 -21.00
CA VAL A 161 12.90 -28.93 -21.72
C VAL A 161 12.99 -29.52 -23.13
N LEU A 162 12.92 -28.67 -24.14
CA LEU A 162 13.10 -29.00 -25.56
C LEU A 162 14.44 -28.50 -26.12
N LEU A 163 15.18 -27.69 -25.35
CA LEU A 163 16.51 -27.23 -25.68
C LEU A 163 17.47 -28.41 -25.92
N ARG A 164 18.14 -28.42 -27.07
CA ARG A 164 19.16 -29.42 -27.39
C ARG A 164 20.51 -29.02 -26.81
N LEU A 165 21.29 -30.02 -26.42
CA LEU A 165 22.63 -29.84 -25.84
C LEU A 165 23.54 -28.99 -26.74
N ASP A 166 23.54 -29.23 -28.06
CA ASP A 166 24.36 -28.46 -29.02
C ASP A 166 24.07 -26.95 -28.94
N THR A 167 22.79 -26.57 -28.81
CA THR A 167 22.34 -25.18 -28.69
C THR A 167 22.58 -24.62 -27.29
N ALA A 168 22.51 -25.45 -26.24
CA ALA A 168 22.83 -25.03 -24.87
C ALA A 168 24.33 -24.75 -24.68
N ILE A 169 25.21 -25.46 -25.39
CA ILE A 169 26.67 -25.27 -25.33
C ILE A 169 27.09 -23.89 -25.87
N GLU A 170 26.36 -23.32 -26.83
CA GLU A 170 26.63 -21.98 -27.38
C GLU A 170 26.62 -20.88 -26.30
N VAL A 171 25.90 -21.09 -25.19
CA VAL A 171 25.85 -20.14 -24.06
C VAL A 171 27.19 -20.05 -23.31
N LYS A 172 28.03 -21.10 -23.34
CA LYS A 172 29.36 -21.11 -22.68
C LYS A 172 30.45 -20.35 -23.44
N LEU A 173 30.16 -19.81 -24.63
CA LEU A 173 31.17 -19.22 -25.51
C LEU A 173 31.23 -17.67 -25.49
N PHE A 174 30.52 -17.05 -24.54
CA PHE A 174 30.44 -15.59 -24.36
C PHE A 174 30.68 -15.19 -22.90
#